data_AF-A0A5R2MSP8-F1
#
_entry.id   AF-A0A5R2MSP8-F1
#
_cell.length_a   1.000
_cell.length_b   1.000
_cell.length_c   1.000
_cell.angle_alpha   90.00
_cell.angle_beta   90.00
_cell.angle_gamma   90.00
#
_symmetry.space_group_name_H-M   'P 1'
#
loop_
_entity.id
_entity.type
_entity.pdbx_description
1 polymer ?
#
loop_
_entity_poly.entity_id
_entity_poly.type
_entity_poly.pdbx_seq_one_letter_code
_entity_poly.pdbx_strand_id
1 'polypeptide(L)'
;ILIAIFAPLLAPHSPDDQFRDFFLTPPAWQAGGNAQFLLGTDAVGRDMLSRLIYGSRFSLAIGFVVVTTALISGVILGLLAGYCRGWVDTLIMRI
;
A
#
# COMPACT_ATOMS: atom_id res chain seq x y z
N ILE A 1 5.92 0.02 -7.91
CA ILE A 1 4.97 -0.64 -8.85
C ILE A 1 5.44 -2.05 -9.21
N LEU A 2 6.63 -2.22 -9.82
CA LEU A 2 7.16 -3.56 -10.17
C LEU A 2 7.22 -4.53 -8.98
N ILE A 3 7.71 -4.07 -7.82
CA ILE A 3 7.79 -4.87 -6.59
C ILE A 3 6.41 -5.39 -6.14
N ALA A 4 5.37 -4.57 -6.31
CA ALA A 4 4.01 -4.96 -5.95
C ALA A 4 3.43 -5.96 -6.95
N ILE A 5 3.62 -5.75 -8.26
CA ILE A 5 3.12 -6.66 -9.30
C ILE A 5 3.79 -8.03 -9.16
N PHE A 6 5.11 -8.06 -8.95
CA PHE A 6 5.89 -9.28 -8.80
C PHE A 6 6.06 -9.74 -7.35
N ALA A 7 5.23 -9.25 -6.42
CA ALA A 7 5.28 -9.66 -5.02
C ALA A 7 5.30 -11.18 -4.80
N PRO A 8 4.47 -12.02 -5.49
CA PRO A 8 4.52 -13.46 -5.28
C PRO A 8 5.81 -14.11 -5.79
N LEU A 9 6.56 -13.48 -6.68
CA LEU A 9 7.87 -13.96 -7.13
C LEU A 9 9.03 -13.40 -6.29
N LEU A 10 8.87 -12.21 -5.72
CA LEU A 10 9.93 -11.49 -5.01
C LEU A 10 9.93 -11.74 -3.51
N ALA A 11 8.78 -12.09 -2.92
CA ALA A 11 8.69 -12.37 -1.50
C ALA A 11 9.35 -13.73 -1.17
N PRO A 12 10.31 -13.77 -0.24
CA PRO A 12 10.95 -15.03 0.14
C PRO A 12 10.02 -15.98 0.89
N HIS A 13 8.98 -15.47 1.58
CA HIS A 13 8.02 -16.27 2.35
C HIS A 13 6.58 -15.77 2.12
N SER A 14 5.58 -16.58 2.49
CA SER A 14 4.20 -16.09 2.52
C SER A 14 4.06 -15.02 3.61
N PRO A 15 3.31 -13.92 3.38
CA PRO A 15 3.10 -12.87 4.39
C PRO A 15 2.35 -13.37 5.65
N ASP A 16 1.64 -14.50 5.52
CA ASP A 16 0.86 -15.14 6.57
C ASP A 16 1.61 -16.28 7.27
N ASP A 17 2.79 -16.68 6.74
CA ASP A 17 3.59 -17.73 7.37
C ASP A 17 4.14 -17.25 8.72
N GLN A 18 3.94 -18.09 9.72
CA GLN A 18 4.27 -17.79 11.10
C GLN A 18 5.36 -18.72 11.62
N PHE A 19 6.56 -18.18 11.79
CA PHE A 19 7.71 -18.89 12.34
C PHE A 19 7.78 -18.70 13.85
N ARG A 20 7.12 -19.60 14.59
CA ARG A 20 7.01 -19.54 16.06
C ARG A 20 8.33 -19.73 16.80
N ASP A 21 9.38 -20.18 16.14
CA ASP A 21 10.71 -20.27 16.76
C ASP A 21 11.49 -18.95 16.65
N PHE A 22 10.99 -18.00 15.85
CA PHE A 22 11.69 -16.76 15.48
C PHE A 22 10.83 -15.53 15.79
N PHE A 23 10.57 -15.27 17.07
CA PHE A 23 9.87 -14.05 17.51
C PHE A 23 10.83 -12.87 17.63
N LEU A 24 10.41 -11.69 17.15
CA LEU A 24 11.16 -10.43 17.29
C LEU A 24 12.64 -10.57 16.88
N THR A 25 12.90 -11.39 15.85
CA THR A 25 14.26 -11.63 15.39
C THR A 25 14.77 -10.35 14.74
N PRO A 26 15.93 -9.82 15.17
CA PRO A 26 16.47 -8.61 14.59
C PRO A 26 16.89 -8.85 13.13
N PRO A 27 17.13 -7.79 12.35
CA PRO A 27 17.54 -7.92 10.96
C PRO A 27 18.82 -8.74 10.80
N ALA A 28 18.99 -9.36 9.63
CA ALA A 28 20.10 -10.29 9.37
C ALA A 28 21.50 -9.69 9.57
N TRP A 29 21.64 -8.37 9.50
CA TRP A 29 22.91 -7.65 9.69
C TRP A 29 23.22 -7.31 11.15
N GLN A 30 22.35 -7.66 12.10
CA GLN A 30 22.53 -7.38 13.53
C GLN A 30 22.79 -8.67 14.32
N ALA A 31 23.47 -8.55 15.46
CA ALA A 31 23.72 -9.69 16.35
C ALA A 31 22.40 -10.35 16.78
N GLY A 32 22.31 -11.68 16.60
CA GLY A 32 21.08 -12.45 16.83
C GLY A 32 20.11 -12.46 15.66
N GLY A 33 20.45 -11.84 14.52
CA GLY A 33 19.67 -11.87 13.30
C GLY A 33 19.83 -13.18 12.53
N ASN A 34 18.83 -13.51 11.71
CA ASN A 34 18.85 -14.69 10.86
C ASN A 34 18.80 -14.29 9.38
N ALA A 35 19.71 -14.82 8.56
CA ALA A 35 19.76 -14.56 7.11
C ALA A 35 18.48 -14.98 6.37
N GLN A 36 17.70 -15.90 6.94
CA GLN A 36 16.37 -16.28 6.43
C GLN A 36 15.37 -15.11 6.51
N PHE A 37 15.51 -14.22 7.48
CA PHE A 37 14.65 -13.06 7.68
C PHE A 37 15.46 -11.79 7.50
N LEU A 38 15.58 -11.33 6.25
CA LEU A 38 16.47 -10.22 5.88
C LEU A 38 16.22 -8.96 6.72
N LEU A 39 14.94 -8.61 6.92
CA LEU A 39 14.50 -7.48 7.74
C LEU A 39 14.08 -7.89 9.16
N GLY A 40 14.25 -9.16 9.52
CA GLY A 40 13.78 -9.71 10.79
C GLY A 40 12.31 -10.11 10.79
N THR A 41 11.79 -10.43 11.97
CA THR A 41 10.43 -10.93 12.17
C THR A 41 9.62 -10.06 13.14
N ASP A 42 8.31 -10.06 12.95
CA ASP A 42 7.37 -9.37 13.84
C ASP A 42 7.21 -10.09 15.21
N ALA A 43 6.46 -9.51 16.15
CA ALA A 43 6.13 -10.07 17.47
C ALA A 43 5.48 -11.46 17.44
N VAL A 44 4.99 -11.85 16.25
CA VAL A 44 4.27 -13.09 15.99
C VAL A 44 5.13 -14.06 15.16
N GLY A 45 6.34 -13.67 14.73
CA GLY A 45 7.27 -14.51 13.96
C GLY A 45 7.05 -14.49 12.46
N ARG A 46 6.45 -13.42 11.92
CA ARG A 46 6.21 -13.24 10.48
C ARG A 46 7.36 -12.47 9.84
N ASP A 47 7.79 -12.86 8.65
CA ASP A 47 8.84 -12.16 7.90
C ASP A 47 8.42 -10.73 7.54
N MET A 48 9.16 -9.74 8.03
CA MET A 48 8.86 -8.33 7.77
C MET A 48 9.03 -7.96 6.30
N LEU A 49 10.01 -8.54 5.61
CA LEU A 49 10.28 -8.23 4.20
C LEU A 49 9.11 -8.65 3.31
N SER A 50 8.67 -9.91 3.45
CA SER A 50 7.51 -10.42 2.73
C SER A 50 6.25 -9.60 3.00
N ARG A 51 6.02 -9.19 4.26
CA ARG A 51 4.87 -8.34 4.61
C ARG A 51 4.93 -6.95 4.00
N LEU A 52 6.11 -6.34 3.89
CA LEU A 52 6.26 -5.05 3.21
C LEU A 52 6.02 -5.16 1.71
N ILE A 53 6.54 -6.22 1.07
CA ILE A 53 6.35 -6.47 -0.36
C ILE A 53 4.85 -6.69 -0.67
N TYR A 54 4.17 -7.54 0.10
CA TYR A 54 2.72 -7.75 -0.06
C TYR A 54 1.90 -6.52 0.35
N GLY A 55 2.28 -5.81 1.40
CA GLY A 55 1.65 -4.56 1.81
C GLY A 55 1.66 -3.51 0.70
N SER A 56 2.74 -3.45 -0.09
CA SER A 56 2.84 -2.53 -1.23
C SER A 56 1.76 -2.76 -2.31
N ARG A 57 1.29 -4.01 -2.50
CA ARG A 57 0.14 -4.30 -3.39
C ARG A 57 -1.14 -3.68 -2.88
N PHE A 58 -1.37 -3.82 -1.58
CA PHE A 58 -2.56 -3.30 -0.94
C PHE A 58 -2.61 -1.77 -1.00
N SER A 59 -1.48 -1.10 -0.72
CA SER A 59 -1.37 0.36 -0.85
C SER A 59 -1.64 0.85 -2.28
N LEU A 60 -1.14 0.15 -3.31
CA LEU A 60 -1.42 0.49 -4.69
C LEU A 60 -2.90 0.30 -5.06
N ALA A 61 -3.51 -0.79 -4.60
CA ALA A 61 -4.93 -1.06 -4.86
C ALA A 61 -5.82 0.04 -4.26
N ILE A 62 -5.56 0.43 -3.00
CA ILE A 62 -6.29 1.52 -2.35
C ILE A 62 -6.08 2.83 -3.10
N GLY A 63 -4.81 3.18 -3.41
CA GLY A 63 -4.51 4.41 -4.14
C GLY A 63 -5.24 4.48 -5.47
N PHE A 64 -5.29 3.38 -6.21
CA PHE A 64 -6.01 3.30 -7.48
C PHE A 64 -7.53 3.54 -7.31
N VAL A 65 -8.14 2.93 -6.29
CA VAL A 65 -9.58 3.12 -6.01
C VAL A 65 -9.87 4.57 -5.64
N VAL A 66 -9.08 5.16 -4.74
CA VAL A 66 -9.26 6.55 -4.28
C VAL A 66 -9.09 7.55 -5.41
N VAL A 67 -8.07 7.38 -6.26
CA VAL A 67 -7.84 8.27 -7.41
C VAL A 67 -8.99 8.13 -8.42
N THR A 68 -9.46 6.92 -8.68
CA THR A 68 -10.57 6.69 -9.61
C THR A 68 -11.87 7.32 -9.10
N THR A 69 -12.19 7.16 -7.81
CA THR A 69 -13.40 7.76 -7.24
C THR A 69 -13.31 9.29 -7.19
N ALA A 70 -12.15 9.84 -6.83
CA ALA A 70 -11.91 11.28 -6.87
C ALA A 70 -11.99 11.86 -8.29
N LEU A 71 -11.48 11.12 -9.29
CA LEU A 71 -11.59 11.52 -10.69
C LEU A 71 -13.05 11.54 -11.15
N ILE A 72 -13.83 10.50 -10.83
CA ILE A 72 -15.26 10.42 -11.18
C ILE A 72 -16.03 11.58 -10.54
N SER A 73 -15.85 11.80 -9.23
CA SER A 73 -16.54 12.90 -8.54
C SER A 73 -16.09 14.27 -9.06
N GLY A 74 -14.79 14.46 -9.28
CA GLY A 74 -14.24 15.68 -9.85
C GLY A 74 -14.75 15.98 -11.26
N VAL A 75 -14.85 14.97 -12.12
CA VAL A 75 -15.40 15.11 -13.48
C VAL A 75 -16.89 15.47 -13.44
N ILE A 76 -17.69 14.83 -12.59
CA ILE A 76 -19.12 15.15 -12.44
C ILE A 76 -19.28 16.61 -11.98
N LEU A 77 -18.56 17.02 -10.94
CA LEU A 77 -18.60 18.40 -10.44
C LEU A 77 -18.09 19.41 -11.49
N GLY A 78 -17.01 19.08 -12.19
CA GLY A 78 -16.46 19.92 -13.26
C GLY A 78 -17.41 20.09 -14.45
N LEU A 79 -18.12 19.03 -14.85
CA LEU A 79 -19.13 19.10 -15.91
C LEU A 79 -20.34 19.91 -15.47
N LEU A 80 -20.81 19.75 -14.22
CA LEU A 80 -21.90 20.56 -13.67
C LEU A 80 -21.54 22.04 -13.62
N ALA A 81 -20.31 22.37 -13.20
CA ALA A 81 -19.81 23.75 -13.20
C ALA A 81 -19.70 24.32 -14.63
N GLY A 82 -19.18 23.53 -15.58
CA GLY A 82 -19.00 23.96 -16.97
C GLY A 82 -20.30 24.13 -17.75
N TYR A 83 -21.32 23.29 -17.48
CA TYR A 83 -22.62 23.37 -18.16
C TYR A 83 -23.53 24.43 -17.53
N CYS A 84 -23.54 24.53 -16.20
CA CYS A 84 -24.22 25.60 -15.48
C CYS A 84 -23.32 26.82 -15.40
N ARG A 85 -23.18 27.55 -16.52
CA ARG A 85 -22.52 28.87 -16.65
C ARG A 85 -23.28 29.97 -15.88
N GLY A 86 -23.51 29.73 -14.59
CA GLY A 86 -24.37 30.45 -13.65
C GLY A 86 -23.90 30.24 -12.20
N TRP A 87 -24.79 30.42 -11.21
CA TRP A 87 -24.44 30.55 -9.78
C TRP A 87 -23.61 29.40 -9.16
N VAL A 88 -23.55 28.22 -9.79
CA VAL A 88 -22.74 27.08 -9.35
C VAL A 88 -21.24 27.33 -9.57
N ASP A 89 -20.85 28.01 -10.66
CA ASP A 89 -19.47 28.39 -10.96
C ASP A 89 -18.92 29.38 -9.90
N THR A 90 -19.75 30.34 -9.48
CA THR A 90 -19.40 31.35 -8.45
C THR A 90 -19.22 30.74 -7.06
N LEU A 91 -19.93 29.66 -6.74
CA LEU A 91 -19.87 28.99 -5.44
C LEU A 91 -18.67 28.04 -5.35
N ILE A 92 -18.29 27.39 -6.46
CA ILE A 92 -17.13 26.50 -6.54
C ILE A 92 -15.80 27.29 -6.63
N MET A 93 -15.76 28.42 -7.35
CA MET A 93 -14.55 29.25 -7.42
C MET A 93 -14.22 30.03 -6.13
N ARG A 94 -15.13 30.04 -5.14
CA ARG A 94 -14.96 30.77 -3.87
C ARG A 94 -14.66 29.88 -2.66
N ILE A 95 -14.56 28.56 -2.83
CA ILE A 95 -14.09 27.61 -1.81
C ILE A 95 -12.59 27.39 -2.00
#